data_AF-V5T6R0-F1
#
_entry.id   AF-V5T6R0-F1
#
_cell.length_a   1.000
_cell.length_b   1.000
_cell.length_c   1.000
_cell.angle_alpha   90.00
_cell.angle_beta   90.00
_cell.angle_gamma   90.00
#
_symmetry.space_group_name_H-M   'P 1'
#
loop_
_entity.id
_entity.type
_entity.pdbx_description
1 polymer ?
#
loop_
_entity_poly.entity_id
_entity_poly.type
_entity_poly.pdbx_seq_one_letter_code
_entity_poly.pdbx_strand_id
1 'polypeptide(L)'
;IQEKLKELQQQTAIGIMNTERSGIRKPAPTVEGKVEQAKQWLVNPGLDDKGLGEAATRLIVNEGRKVANCCTGPQRQELLRLCDEVEILTNQLSDMCKRGQGNGPQAKAIARNLSEKLASLKTKIQDALVNQVAEDFIDTTTPLKQLSEAASV
;
A
#
# COMPACT_ATOMS: atom_id res chain seq x y z
N ILE A 1 10.96 -6.51 44.67
CA ILE A 1 10.65 -5.52 43.58
C ILE A 1 11.52 -5.78 42.34
N GLN A 2 12.84 -5.91 42.49
CA GLN A 2 13.75 -6.20 41.35
C GLN A 2 13.46 -7.53 40.62
N GLU A 3 13.12 -8.60 41.33
CA GLU A 3 12.77 -9.89 40.70
C GLU A 3 11.51 -9.78 39.84
N LYS A 4 10.44 -9.17 40.38
CA LYS A 4 9.20 -8.91 39.62
C LYS A 4 9.45 -8.04 38.38
N LEU A 5 10.38 -7.08 38.44
CA LEU A 5 10.73 -6.24 37.29
C LEU A 5 11.44 -7.05 36.20
N LYS A 6 12.39 -7.92 36.59
CA LYS A 6 13.07 -8.84 35.66
C LYS A 6 12.11 -9.82 35.01
N GLU A 7 11.18 -10.36 35.78
CA GLU A 7 10.14 -11.27 35.29
C GLU A 7 9.21 -10.57 34.29
N LEU A 8 8.79 -9.33 34.58
CA LEU A 8 8.02 -8.51 33.65
C LEU A 8 8.80 -8.21 32.36
N GLN A 9 10.07 -7.84 32.46
CA GLN A 9 10.94 -7.61 31.29
C GLN A 9 11.09 -8.87 30.44
N GLN A 10 11.22 -10.03 31.07
CA GLN A 10 11.29 -11.32 30.38
C GLN A 10 9.96 -11.66 29.69
N GLN A 11 8.82 -11.45 30.35
CA GLN A 11 7.50 -11.65 29.74
C GLN A 11 7.26 -10.69 28.57
N THR A 12 7.68 -9.42 28.68
CA THR A 12 7.63 -8.46 27.58
C THR A 12 8.53 -8.87 26.42
N ALA A 13 9.77 -9.31 26.70
CA ALA A 13 10.69 -9.80 25.66
C ALA A 13 10.17 -11.05 24.96
N ILE A 14 9.56 -11.98 25.70
CA ILE A 14 8.90 -13.16 25.15
C ILE A 14 7.68 -12.74 24.31
N GLY A 15 6.90 -11.77 24.77
CA GLY A 15 5.76 -11.21 24.01
C GLY A 15 6.21 -10.60 22.68
N ILE A 16 7.25 -9.77 22.69
CA ILE A 16 7.83 -9.17 21.48
C ILE A 16 8.37 -10.26 20.55
N MET A 17 9.16 -11.20 21.07
CA MET A 17 9.70 -12.31 20.28
C MET A 17 8.59 -13.20 19.72
N ASN A 18 7.50 -13.41 20.45
CA ASN A 18 6.34 -14.15 19.97
C ASN A 18 5.59 -13.37 18.89
N THR A 19 5.49 -12.04 18.95
CA THR A 19 4.93 -11.25 17.84
C THR A 19 5.81 -11.27 16.59
N GLU A 20 7.13 -11.35 16.76
CA GLU A 20 8.10 -11.49 15.66
C GLU A 20 8.11 -12.93 15.09
N ARG A 21 7.95 -13.95 15.95
CA ARG A 21 7.89 -15.38 15.56
C ARG A 21 6.51 -15.85 15.11
N SER A 22 5.41 -15.20 15.50
CA SER A 22 4.03 -15.66 15.18
C SER A 22 3.65 -15.46 13.71
N GLY A 23 4.60 -15.06 12.86
CA GLY A 23 4.36 -14.83 11.44
C GLY A 23 3.28 -13.78 11.20
N ILE A 24 3.12 -12.80 12.10
CA ILE A 24 2.33 -11.59 11.80
C ILE A 24 3.14 -10.84 10.75
N ARG A 25 2.95 -11.24 9.50
CA ARG A 25 3.53 -10.57 8.36
C ARG A 25 2.95 -9.17 8.34
N LYS A 26 3.81 -8.18 8.53
CA LYS A 26 3.43 -6.77 8.46
C LYS A 26 3.28 -6.36 7.00
N PRO A 27 2.47 -5.33 6.69
CA PRO A 27 2.45 -4.74 5.36
C PRO A 27 3.87 -4.32 4.95
N ALA A 28 4.24 -4.64 3.71
CA ALA A 28 5.55 -4.29 3.18
C ALA A 28 5.72 -2.76 3.11
N PRO A 29 6.94 -2.23 3.24
CA PRO A 29 7.18 -0.78 3.25
C PRO A 29 6.96 -0.14 1.87
N THR A 30 7.27 -0.86 0.79
CA THR A 30 7.16 -0.35 -0.59
C THR A 30 5.80 -0.64 -1.22
N VAL A 31 5.41 0.12 -2.25
CA VAL A 31 4.19 -0.18 -3.04
C VAL A 31 4.33 -1.55 -3.71
N GLU A 32 5.50 -1.85 -4.27
CA GLU A 32 5.79 -3.14 -4.90
C GLU A 32 5.63 -4.32 -3.93
N GLY A 33 6.18 -4.22 -2.73
CA GLY A 33 6.04 -5.28 -1.73
C GLY A 33 4.59 -5.47 -1.29
N LYS A 34 3.80 -4.39 -1.18
CA LYS A 34 2.37 -4.49 -0.87
C LYS A 34 1.61 -5.17 -2.00
N VAL A 35 1.94 -4.86 -3.25
CA VAL A 35 1.32 -5.51 -4.42
C VAL A 35 1.61 -7.01 -4.40
N GLU A 36 2.82 -7.42 -4.05
CA GLU A 36 3.16 -8.84 -3.95
C GLU A 36 2.39 -9.54 -2.81
N GLN A 37 2.28 -8.90 -1.65
CA GLN A 37 1.46 -9.41 -0.54
C GLN A 37 -0.02 -9.54 -0.93
N ALA A 38 -0.57 -8.54 -1.61
CA ALA A 38 -1.92 -8.61 -2.14
C ALA A 38 -2.06 -9.75 -3.16
N LYS A 39 -1.14 -9.87 -4.12
CA LYS A 39 -1.15 -10.96 -5.11
C LYS A 39 -1.12 -12.35 -4.48
N GLN A 40 -0.31 -12.54 -3.44
CA GLN A 40 -0.25 -13.79 -2.69
C GLN A 40 -1.62 -14.18 -2.13
N TRP A 41 -2.35 -13.20 -1.58
CA TRP A 41 -3.73 -13.39 -1.12
C TRP A 41 -4.69 -13.69 -2.28
N LEU A 42 -4.57 -12.98 -3.40
CA LEU A 42 -5.44 -13.16 -4.57
C LEU A 42 -5.28 -14.53 -5.26
N VAL A 43 -4.17 -15.25 -5.05
CA VAL A 43 -4.01 -16.64 -5.51
C VAL A 43 -5.00 -17.56 -4.78
N ASN A 44 -5.24 -17.33 -3.49
CA ASN A 44 -6.18 -18.11 -2.70
C ASN A 44 -6.88 -17.23 -1.65
N PRO A 45 -7.89 -16.43 -2.07
CA PRO A 45 -8.50 -15.44 -1.19
C PRO A 45 -9.37 -16.06 -0.09
N GLY A 46 -9.74 -17.34 -0.22
CA GLY A 46 -10.43 -18.09 0.83
C GLY A 46 -9.50 -18.62 1.94
N LEU A 47 -8.18 -18.54 1.78
CA LEU A 47 -7.22 -18.86 2.83
C LEU A 47 -7.05 -17.66 3.76
N ASP A 48 -7.21 -17.86 5.07
CA ASP A 48 -6.98 -16.81 6.06
C ASP A 48 -5.49 -16.46 6.14
N ASP A 49 -5.15 -15.26 5.70
CA ASP A 49 -3.82 -14.66 5.79
C ASP A 49 -3.70 -13.64 6.93
N LYS A 50 -4.64 -13.70 7.90
CA LYS A 50 -4.80 -12.76 9.01
C LYS A 50 -5.12 -11.33 8.53
N GLY A 51 -5.72 -11.18 7.35
CA GLY A 51 -6.14 -9.91 6.77
C GLY A 51 -5.02 -9.10 6.13
N LEU A 52 -3.83 -9.69 5.94
CA LEU A 52 -2.67 -8.99 5.39
C LEU A 52 -2.90 -8.53 3.95
N GLY A 53 -3.42 -9.39 3.10
CA GLY A 53 -3.63 -9.13 1.68
C GLY A 53 -4.64 -8.01 1.46
N GLU A 54 -5.77 -8.08 2.16
CA GLU A 54 -6.77 -7.00 2.15
C GLU A 54 -6.20 -5.68 2.70
N ALA A 55 -5.44 -5.73 3.80
CA ALA A 55 -4.78 -4.53 4.32
C ALA A 55 -3.79 -3.95 3.31
N ALA A 56 -3.04 -4.81 2.61
CA ALA A 56 -2.08 -4.40 1.59
C ALA A 56 -2.78 -3.73 0.39
N THR A 57 -3.91 -4.25 -0.10
CA THR A 57 -4.67 -3.60 -1.19
C THR A 57 -5.17 -2.22 -0.78
N ARG A 58 -5.73 -2.09 0.43
CA ARG A 58 -6.20 -0.80 0.97
C ARG A 58 -5.07 0.21 1.12
N LEU A 59 -3.90 -0.24 1.57
CA LEU A 59 -2.72 0.63 1.67
C LEU A 59 -2.22 1.10 0.29
N ILE A 60 -2.26 0.25 -0.74
CA ILE A 60 -1.90 0.66 -2.11
C ILE A 60 -2.88 1.72 -2.63
N VAL A 61 -4.18 1.55 -2.40
CA VAL A 61 -5.21 2.55 -2.77
C VAL A 61 -4.92 3.88 -2.07
N ASN A 62 -4.59 3.86 -0.77
CA ASN A 62 -4.24 5.07 -0.04
C ASN A 62 -3.00 5.76 -0.61
N GLU A 63 -1.95 5.02 -0.93
CA GLU A 63 -0.76 5.57 -1.60
C GLU A 63 -1.10 6.14 -2.98
N GLY A 64 -1.93 5.44 -3.75
CA GLY A 64 -2.45 5.95 -5.02
C GLY A 64 -3.17 7.28 -4.85
N ARG A 65 -4.11 7.39 -3.92
CA ARG A 65 -4.83 8.65 -3.67
C ARG A 65 -3.90 9.78 -3.22
N LYS A 66 -2.86 9.49 -2.43
CA LYS A 66 -1.83 10.49 -2.06
C LYS A 66 -1.09 11.00 -3.30
N VAL A 67 -0.63 10.10 -4.16
CA VAL A 67 0.07 10.49 -5.40
C VAL A 67 -0.85 11.25 -6.34
N ALA A 68 -2.12 10.84 -6.46
CA ALA A 68 -3.12 11.55 -7.26
C ALA A 68 -3.32 13.01 -6.79
N ASN A 69 -3.17 13.31 -5.51
CA ASN A 69 -3.27 14.68 -4.99
C ASN A 69 -2.11 15.58 -5.43
N CYS A 70 -0.97 14.99 -5.81
CA CYS A 70 0.17 15.71 -6.37
C CYS A 70 0.09 15.82 -7.90
N CYS A 71 -0.79 15.05 -8.56
CA CYS A 71 -0.99 15.11 -10.00
C CYS A 71 -2.05 16.14 -10.41
N THR A 72 -2.03 16.53 -11.68
CA THR A 72 -3.06 17.38 -12.28
C THR A 72 -3.68 16.76 -13.53
N GLY A 73 -4.81 17.33 -13.98
CA GLY A 73 -5.41 16.98 -15.27
C GLY A 73 -5.80 15.49 -15.42
N PRO A 74 -5.65 14.93 -16.64
CA PRO A 74 -6.04 13.55 -16.95
C PRO A 74 -5.34 12.49 -16.09
N GLN A 75 -4.07 12.73 -15.70
CA GLN A 75 -3.30 11.79 -14.90
C GLN A 75 -3.92 11.59 -13.51
N ARG A 76 -4.33 12.69 -12.85
CA ARG A 76 -5.03 12.63 -11.56
C ARG A 76 -6.35 11.86 -11.66
N GLN A 77 -7.15 12.15 -12.69
CA GLN A 77 -8.44 11.49 -12.89
C GLN A 77 -8.29 9.98 -13.08
N GLU A 78 -7.34 9.56 -13.92
CA GLU A 78 -7.11 8.14 -14.17
C GLU A 78 -6.62 7.40 -12.93
N LEU A 79 -5.76 8.03 -12.13
CA LEU A 79 -5.21 7.43 -10.92
C LEU A 79 -6.28 7.26 -9.83
N LEU A 80 -7.17 8.26 -9.67
CA LEU A 80 -8.34 8.16 -8.78
C LEU A 80 -9.32 7.09 -9.26
N ARG A 81 -9.60 7.03 -10.56
CA ARG A 81 -10.49 6.02 -11.15
C ARG A 81 -9.98 4.60 -10.89
N LEU A 82 -8.68 4.35 -11.08
CA LEU A 82 -8.07 3.05 -10.75
C LEU A 82 -8.12 2.74 -9.25
N CYS A 83 -7.90 3.73 -8.38
CA CYS A 83 -8.06 3.56 -6.93
C CYS A 83 -9.47 3.11 -6.56
N ASP A 84 -10.49 3.76 -7.13
CA ASP A 84 -11.90 3.43 -6.89
C ASP A 84 -12.25 2.01 -7.38
N GLU A 85 -11.77 1.62 -8.58
CA GLU A 85 -11.96 0.25 -9.10
C GLU A 85 -11.34 -0.82 -8.21
N VAL A 86 -10.10 -0.60 -7.76
CA VAL A 86 -9.39 -1.52 -6.85
C VAL A 86 -10.11 -1.63 -5.52
N GLU A 87 -10.62 -0.52 -4.98
CA GLU A 87 -11.38 -0.50 -3.72
C GLU A 87 -12.71 -1.27 -3.84
N ILE A 88 -13.46 -1.04 -4.92
CA ILE A 88 -14.71 -1.75 -5.20
C ILE A 88 -14.46 -3.27 -5.28
N LEU A 89 -13.47 -3.70 -6.06
CA LEU A 89 -13.14 -5.12 -6.23
C LEU A 89 -12.65 -5.74 -4.91
N THR A 90 -11.85 -4.99 -4.13
CA THR A 90 -11.38 -5.43 -2.80
C THR A 90 -12.56 -5.67 -1.85
N ASN A 91 -13.52 -4.73 -1.80
CA ASN A 91 -14.70 -4.86 -0.95
C ASN A 91 -15.58 -6.04 -1.37
N GLN A 92 -15.83 -6.20 -2.68
CA GLN A 92 -16.57 -7.34 -3.21
C GLN A 92 -15.91 -8.68 -2.84
N LEU A 93 -14.59 -8.79 -3.00
CA LEU A 93 -13.86 -10.01 -2.67
C LEU A 93 -13.85 -10.28 -1.16
N SER A 94 -13.62 -9.26 -0.34
CA SER A 94 -13.65 -9.38 1.13
C SER A 94 -15.01 -9.86 1.62
N ASP A 95 -16.10 -9.32 1.08
CA ASP A 95 -17.46 -9.75 1.43
C ASP A 95 -17.75 -11.19 1.02
N MET A 96 -17.26 -11.63 -0.15
CA MET A 96 -17.35 -13.03 -0.56
C MET A 96 -16.55 -13.95 0.37
N CYS A 97 -15.35 -13.54 0.78
CA CYS A 97 -14.51 -14.31 1.70
C CYS A 97 -15.18 -14.46 3.07
N LYS A 98 -15.76 -13.38 3.61
CA LYS A 98 -16.54 -13.41 4.87
C LYS A 98 -17.77 -14.32 4.81
N ARG A 99 -18.37 -14.49 3.64
CA ARG A 99 -19.49 -15.42 3.40
C ARG A 99 -19.05 -16.86 3.13
N GLY A 100 -17.75 -17.17 3.21
CA GLY A 100 -17.20 -18.48 2.90
C GLY A 100 -17.14 -18.80 1.40
N GLN A 101 -17.36 -17.81 0.53
CA GLN A 101 -17.40 -17.96 -0.93
C GLN A 101 -16.07 -17.58 -1.60
N GLY A 102 -15.00 -17.35 -0.84
CA GLY A 102 -13.68 -16.92 -1.35
C GLY A 102 -13.02 -17.90 -2.33
N ASN A 103 -13.40 -19.19 -2.29
CA ASN A 103 -12.86 -20.21 -3.21
C ASN A 103 -13.73 -20.44 -4.46
N GLY A 104 -14.86 -19.75 -4.56
CA GLY A 104 -15.79 -19.89 -5.69
C GLY A 104 -15.25 -19.33 -7.01
N PRO A 105 -15.81 -19.75 -8.16
CA PRO A 105 -15.38 -19.27 -9.47
C PRO A 105 -15.52 -17.75 -9.63
N GLN A 106 -16.57 -17.15 -9.05
CA GLN A 106 -16.77 -15.71 -9.05
C GLN A 106 -15.70 -14.96 -8.22
N ALA A 107 -15.34 -15.48 -7.04
CA ALA A 107 -14.29 -14.88 -6.21
C ALA A 107 -12.93 -14.95 -6.93
N LYS A 108 -12.62 -16.06 -7.60
CA LYS A 108 -11.41 -16.20 -8.43
C LYS A 108 -11.39 -15.22 -9.62
N ALA A 109 -12.53 -14.99 -10.27
CA ALA A 109 -12.64 -14.02 -11.36
C ALA A 109 -12.38 -12.58 -10.85
N ILE A 110 -12.99 -12.21 -9.72
CA ILE A 110 -12.74 -10.92 -9.06
C ILE A 110 -11.27 -10.80 -8.65
N ALA A 111 -10.70 -11.84 -8.06
CA ALA A 111 -9.31 -11.84 -7.61
C ALA A 111 -8.31 -11.64 -8.77
N ARG A 112 -8.58 -12.27 -9.92
CA ARG A 112 -7.78 -12.06 -11.14
C ARG A 112 -7.90 -10.62 -11.64
N ASN A 113 -9.12 -10.08 -11.75
CA ASN A 113 -9.33 -8.70 -12.19
C ASN A 113 -8.63 -7.72 -11.22
N LEU A 114 -8.78 -7.93 -9.91
CA LEU A 114 -8.11 -7.14 -8.88
C LEU A 114 -6.58 -7.20 -9.01
N SER A 115 -6.00 -8.36 -9.31
CA SER A 115 -4.56 -8.52 -9.54
C SER A 115 -4.06 -7.69 -10.74
N GLU A 116 -4.81 -7.72 -11.84
CA GLU A 116 -4.52 -6.93 -13.05
C GLU A 116 -4.63 -5.42 -12.74
N LYS A 117 -5.68 -4.99 -12.04
CA LYS A 117 -5.87 -3.58 -11.64
C LYS A 117 -4.80 -3.09 -10.66
N LEU A 118 -4.37 -3.93 -9.72
CA LEU A 118 -3.26 -3.61 -8.81
C LEU A 118 -1.94 -3.41 -9.57
N ALA A 119 -1.69 -4.23 -10.59
CA ALA A 119 -0.52 -4.06 -11.46
C ALA A 119 -0.58 -2.72 -12.21
N SER A 120 -1.73 -2.38 -12.81
CA SER A 120 -1.92 -1.09 -13.47
C SER A 120 -1.78 0.09 -12.51
N LEU A 121 -2.36 0.00 -11.31
CA LEU A 121 -2.28 1.05 -10.29
C LEU A 121 -0.82 1.25 -9.82
N LYS A 122 -0.06 0.17 -9.62
CA LYS A 122 1.38 0.24 -9.32
C LYS A 122 2.12 1.03 -10.40
N THR A 123 1.95 0.66 -11.67
CA THR A 123 2.62 1.35 -12.78
C THR A 123 2.23 2.83 -12.83
N LYS A 124 0.94 3.17 -12.69
CA LYS A 124 0.49 4.57 -12.71
C LYS A 124 1.01 5.39 -11.54
N ILE A 125 1.14 4.80 -10.35
CA ILE A 125 1.79 5.44 -9.21
C ILE A 125 3.27 5.72 -9.54
N GLN A 126 3.98 4.76 -10.11
CA GLN A 126 5.39 4.93 -10.49
C GLN A 126 5.57 6.01 -11.56
N ASP A 127 4.75 5.97 -12.63
CA ASP A 127 4.78 6.97 -13.70
C ASP A 127 4.52 8.39 -13.17
N ALA A 128 3.54 8.54 -12.27
CA ALA A 128 3.22 9.81 -11.65
C ALA A 128 4.36 10.38 -10.80
N LEU A 129 4.99 9.53 -9.99
CA LEU A 129 6.14 9.95 -9.18
C LEU A 129 7.32 10.36 -10.07
N VAL A 130 7.58 9.65 -11.17
CA VAL A 130 8.64 10.01 -12.13
C VAL A 130 8.36 11.35 -12.80
N ASN A 131 7.12 11.59 -13.24
CA ASN A 131 6.73 12.86 -13.84
C ASN A 131 6.88 14.02 -12.86
N GLN A 132 6.47 13.83 -11.60
CA GLN A 132 6.61 14.86 -10.58
C GLN A 132 8.09 15.18 -10.29
N VAL A 133 8.96 14.16 -10.19
CA VAL A 133 10.41 14.38 -10.05
C VAL A 133 10.98 15.09 -11.28
N ALA A 134 10.49 14.80 -12.48
CA ALA A 134 10.91 15.54 -13.65
C ALA A 134 10.54 17.03 -13.51
N GLU A 135 9.33 17.36 -13.06
CA GLU A 135 8.87 18.75 -12.87
C GLU A 135 9.62 19.49 -11.74
N ASP A 136 9.74 18.87 -10.56
CA ASP A 136 10.33 19.49 -9.37
C ASP A 136 11.85 19.74 -9.52
N PHE A 137 12.53 18.97 -10.39
CA PHE A 137 13.98 19.08 -10.59
C PHE A 137 14.39 19.81 -11.88
N ILE A 138 13.44 20.46 -12.58
CA ILE A 138 13.76 21.31 -13.75
C ILE A 138 14.69 22.46 -13.36
N ASP A 139 14.51 23.05 -12.18
CA ASP A 139 15.37 24.16 -11.74
C ASP A 139 15.58 24.18 -10.22
N THR A 140 16.67 23.54 -9.81
CA THR A 140 17.11 23.50 -8.41
C THR A 140 17.90 24.74 -8.00
N THR A 141 18.23 25.64 -8.93
CA THR A 141 19.23 26.71 -8.70
C THR A 141 18.64 28.11 -8.66
N THR A 142 17.57 28.38 -9.39
CA THR A 142 16.97 29.72 -9.47
C THR A 142 16.42 30.22 -8.13
N PRO A 143 15.69 29.42 -7.33
CA PRO A 143 15.24 29.86 -6.01
C PRO A 143 16.41 30.21 -5.07
N LEU A 144 17.52 29.46 -5.13
CA LEU A 144 18.72 29.72 -4.34
C LEU A 144 19.43 31.00 -4.78
N LYS A 145 19.50 31.26 -6.09
CA LYS A 145 20.06 32.50 -6.64
C LYS A 145 19.24 33.71 -6.23
N GLN A 146 17.91 33.65 -6.37
CA GLN A 146 17.01 34.73 -5.96
C GLN A 146 17.12 35.01 -4.45
N LEU A 147 17.23 33.97 -3.62
CA LEU A 147 17.47 34.14 -2.19
C LEU A 147 18.83 34.80 -1.91
N SER A 148 19.89 34.35 -2.58
CA SER A 148 21.23 34.93 -2.43
C SER A 148 21.28 36.39 -2.86
N GLU A 149 20.63 36.74 -3.96
CA GLU A 149 20.54 38.12 -4.46
C GLU A 149 19.77 38.98 -3.47
N ALA A 150 18.60 38.53 -2.98
CA ALA A 150 17.80 39.27 -2.00
C ALA A 150 18.49 39.48 -0.65
N ALA A 151 19.32 38.53 -0.20
CA ALA A 151 20.07 38.64 1.05
C ALA A 151 21.33 39.53 0.94
N SER A 152 21.77 39.84 -0.29
CA SER A 152 22.92 40.73 -0.55
C SER A 152 22.54 42.21 -0.70
N VAL A 153 21.27 42.55 -0.49
CA VAL A 153 20.70 43.92 -0.44
C VAL A 153 20.45 44.33 1.00
#